data_AF-A0A9D6UKI8-F1
#
_entry.id   AF-A0A9D6UKI8-F1
#
_cell.length_a   1.000
_cell.length_b   1.000
_cell.length_c   1.000
_cell.angle_alpha   90.00
_cell.angle_beta   90.00
_cell.angle_gamma   90.00
#
_symmetry.space_group_name_H-M   'P 1'
#
loop_
_entity.id
_entity.type
_entity.pdbx_description
1 polymer ?
#
loop_
_entity_poly.entity_id
_entity_poly.type
_entity_poly.pdbx_seq_one_letter_code
_entity_poly.pdbx_strand_id
1 'polypeptide(L)'
;MFDRILKVMRDKIRKRQYIMTIHAEEEMDNECLTIYDIERCILTGKITERQKDRITAEWKYRINGKTIAGGEVEVITKISPTGKLVIITVYVP
;
A
#
# COMPACT_ATOMS: atom_id res chain seq x y z
N MET A 1 -4.97 -15.97 -4.46
CA MET A 1 -3.70 -16.39 -3.79
C MET A 1 -3.30 -15.42 -2.69
N PHE A 2 -3.37 -14.10 -2.89
CA PHE A 2 -3.00 -13.12 -1.87
C PHE A 2 -4.14 -12.71 -0.91
N ASP A 3 -5.28 -13.39 -0.97
CA ASP A 3 -6.51 -12.97 -0.29
C ASP A 3 -6.36 -12.87 1.24
N ARG A 4 -5.60 -13.80 1.83
CA ARG A 4 -5.31 -13.79 3.28
C ARG A 4 -4.51 -12.55 3.70
N ILE A 5 -3.42 -12.24 2.98
CA ILE A 5 -2.57 -11.10 3.34
C ILE A 5 -3.27 -9.77 3.00
N LEU A 6 -4.00 -9.70 1.90
CA LEU A 6 -4.79 -8.52 1.54
C LEU A 6 -5.87 -8.24 2.59
N LYS A 7 -6.55 -9.27 3.11
CA LYS A 7 -7.49 -9.12 4.23
C LYS A 7 -6.81 -8.51 5.46
N VAL A 8 -5.61 -9.00 5.82
CA VAL A 8 -4.83 -8.43 6.93
C VAL A 8 -4.50 -6.96 6.68
N MET A 9 -4.04 -6.60 5.48
CA MET A 9 -3.73 -5.21 5.12
C MET A 9 -4.96 -4.31 5.23
N ARG A 10 -6.12 -4.76 4.74
CA ARG A 10 -7.39 -4.03 4.85
C ARG A 10 -7.82 -3.83 6.30
N ASP A 11 -7.63 -4.84 7.15
CA ASP A 11 -7.91 -4.71 8.59
C ASP A 11 -6.97 -3.72 9.28
N LYS A 12 -5.70 -3.63 8.83
CA LYS A 12 -4.75 -2.61 9.31
C LYS A 12 -5.15 -1.20 8.90
N ILE A 13 -5.59 -0.99 7.66
CA ILE A 13 -6.13 0.30 7.21
C ILE A 13 -7.32 0.73 8.07
N ARG A 14 -8.33 -0.14 8.22
CA ARG A 14 -9.55 0.17 9.01
C ARG A 14 -9.27 0.53 10.47
N LYS A 15 -8.23 -0.08 11.05
CA LYS A 15 -7.81 0.17 12.43
C LYS A 15 -6.77 1.29 12.56
N ARG A 16 -6.43 1.98 11.46
CA ARG A 16 -5.34 2.98 11.40
C ARG A 16 -4.01 2.45 11.93
N GLN A 17 -3.75 1.16 11.72
CA GLN A 17 -2.52 0.47 12.10
C GLN A 17 -1.53 0.44 10.94
N TYR A 18 -1.34 1.58 10.30
CA TYR A 18 -0.38 1.77 9.23
C TYR A 18 0.51 2.97 9.50
N ILE A 19 1.65 3.00 8.82
CA ILE A 19 2.57 4.14 8.77
C ILE A 19 2.94 4.41 7.32
N MET A 20 3.31 5.65 7.05
CA MET A 20 3.79 6.12 5.77
C MET A 20 5.28 6.42 5.88
N THR A 21 6.06 6.05 4.87
CA THR A 21 7.44 6.53 4.72
C THR A 21 7.42 7.97 4.20
N ILE A 22 8.47 8.74 4.49
CA ILE A 22 8.64 10.08 3.93
C ILE A 22 8.59 10.02 2.39
N HIS A 23 9.28 9.04 1.80
CA HIS A 23 9.23 8.84 0.34
C HIS A 23 7.82 8.62 -0.20
N ALA A 24 6.94 7.87 0.50
CA ALA A 24 5.57 7.70 0.05
C ALA A 24 4.75 8.99 0.16
N GLU A 25 5.01 9.82 1.17
CA GLU A 25 4.39 11.14 1.31
C GLU A 25 4.83 12.08 0.18
N GLU A 26 6.12 12.13 -0.13
CA GLU A 26 6.66 12.93 -1.24
C GLU A 26 6.06 12.52 -2.60
N GLU A 27 5.96 11.21 -2.88
CA GLU A 27 5.33 10.74 -4.12
C GLU A 27 3.83 11.03 -4.18
N MET A 28 3.13 10.98 -3.03
CA MET A 28 1.72 11.39 -2.99
C MET A 28 1.54 12.86 -3.34
N ASP A 29 2.38 13.73 -2.79
CA ASP A 29 2.33 15.16 -3.07
C ASP A 29 2.65 15.45 -4.55
N ASN A 30 3.65 14.76 -5.11
CA ASN A 30 4.01 14.88 -6.53
C ASN A 30 2.85 14.47 -7.47
N GLU A 31 2.10 13.44 -7.10
CA GLU A 31 0.98 12.90 -7.89
C GLU A 31 -0.39 13.49 -7.52
N CYS A 32 -0.43 14.53 -6.66
CA CYS A 32 -1.65 15.14 -6.15
C CYS A 32 -2.62 14.13 -5.48
N LEU A 33 -2.08 13.11 -4.83
CA LEU A 33 -2.84 12.05 -4.14
C LEU A 33 -3.04 12.38 -2.67
N THR A 34 -4.22 12.03 -2.14
CA THR A 34 -4.49 12.14 -0.70
C THR A 34 -4.34 10.78 -0.02
N ILE A 35 -4.22 10.79 1.32
CA ILE A 35 -4.19 9.54 2.09
C ILE A 35 -5.43 8.67 1.82
N TYR A 36 -6.57 9.29 1.54
CA TYR A 36 -7.81 8.57 1.28
C TYR A 36 -7.80 7.83 -0.06
N ASP A 37 -7.03 8.31 -1.05
CA ASP A 37 -6.83 7.60 -2.31
C ASP A 37 -6.03 6.32 -2.10
N ILE A 38 -5.01 6.38 -1.24
CA ILE A 38 -4.18 5.24 -0.87
C ILE A 38 -4.98 4.23 -0.03
N GLU A 39 -5.73 4.69 0.96
CA GLU A 39 -6.62 3.84 1.74
C GLU A 39 -7.66 3.14 0.85
N ARG A 40 -8.29 3.88 -0.07
CA ARG A 40 -9.26 3.31 -1.02
C ARG A 40 -8.60 2.27 -1.92
N CYS A 41 -7.41 2.57 -2.47
CA CYS A 41 -6.65 1.62 -3.28
C CYS A 41 -6.44 0.30 -2.55
N ILE A 42 -6.00 0.33 -1.29
CA ILE A 42 -5.76 -0.90 -0.51
C ILE A 42 -7.08 -1.62 -0.15
N LEU A 43 -8.13 -0.86 0.17
CA LEU A 43 -9.43 -1.41 0.55
C LEU A 43 -10.17 -2.10 -0.60
N THR A 44 -10.07 -1.59 -1.82
CA THR A 44 -10.82 -2.11 -2.98
C THR A 44 -9.96 -2.79 -4.04
N GLY A 45 -8.65 -2.55 -4.02
CA GLY A 45 -7.69 -3.07 -5.00
C GLY A 45 -7.31 -4.52 -4.80
N LYS A 46 -6.36 -4.98 -5.63
CA LYS A 46 -5.85 -6.36 -5.66
C LYS A 46 -4.32 -6.33 -5.64
N ILE A 47 -3.73 -7.33 -4.97
CA ILE A 47 -2.28 -7.53 -5.03
C ILE A 47 -1.94 -8.11 -6.41
N THR A 48 -1.09 -7.42 -7.15
CA THR A 48 -0.62 -7.82 -8.48
C THR A 48 0.72 -8.54 -8.42
N GLU A 49 1.57 -8.18 -7.47
CA GLU A 49 2.92 -8.73 -7.35
C GLU A 49 3.36 -8.85 -5.89
N ARG A 50 4.26 -9.80 -5.61
CA ARG A 50 4.99 -9.90 -4.35
C ARG A 50 6.49 -10.07 -4.63
N GLN A 51 7.31 -9.23 -4.01
CA GLN A 51 8.77 -9.28 -4.11
C GLN A 51 9.40 -9.52 -2.74
N LYS A 52 10.45 -10.35 -2.67
CA LYS A 52 11.27 -10.50 -1.46
C LYS A 52 12.43 -9.52 -1.51
N ASP A 53 12.55 -8.68 -0.48
CA ASP A 53 13.72 -7.83 -0.31
C ASP A 53 14.97 -8.72 -0.12
N ARG A 54 16.05 -8.42 -0.85
CA ARG A 54 17.26 -9.25 -0.83
C ARG A 54 18.10 -9.06 0.44
N ILE A 55 17.98 -7.89 1.08
CA ILE A 55 18.77 -7.52 2.25
C ILE A 55 18.00 -7.89 3.52
N THR A 56 16.74 -7.47 3.61
CA THR A 56 15.94 -7.68 4.84
C THR A 56 15.14 -8.98 4.84
N ALA A 57 15.07 -9.70 3.70
CA ALA A 57 14.23 -10.87 3.49
C ALA A 57 12.71 -10.61 3.68
N GLU A 58 12.29 -9.36 3.84
CA GLU A 58 10.89 -8.98 4.01
C GLU A 58 10.12 -9.07 2.70
N TRP A 59 8.83 -9.38 2.78
CA TRP A 59 7.94 -9.39 1.63
C TRP A 59 7.33 -8.01 1.39
N LYS A 60 7.52 -7.49 0.18
CA LYS A 60 6.83 -6.30 -0.36
C LYS A 60 5.73 -6.76 -1.31
N TYR A 61 4.64 -6.00 -1.35
CA TYR A 61 3.45 -6.31 -2.13
C TYR A 61 3.06 -5.08 -2.94
N ARG A 62 2.82 -5.26 -4.24
CA ARG A 62 2.24 -4.23 -5.11
C ARG A 62 0.73 -4.42 -5.15
N ILE A 63 -0.01 -3.37 -4.80
CA ILE A 63 -1.46 -3.33 -4.86
C ILE A 63 -1.85 -2.35 -5.96
N ASN A 64 -2.62 -2.84 -6.93
CA ASN A 64 -3.25 -2.01 -7.95
C ASN A 64 -4.71 -1.77 -7.54
N GLY A 65 -5.14 -0.51 -7.59
CA GLY A 65 -6.48 -0.11 -7.21
C GLY A 65 -6.87 1.23 -7.82
N LYS A 66 -7.87 1.87 -7.23
CA LYS A 66 -8.39 3.15 -7.72
C LYS A 66 -8.39 4.21 -6.63
N THR A 67 -8.13 5.45 -7.02
CA THR A 67 -8.34 6.65 -6.21
C THR A 67 -9.83 6.89 -5.95
N ILE A 68 -10.16 7.88 -5.12
CA ILE A 68 -11.56 8.27 -4.85
C ILE A 68 -12.24 8.73 -6.13
N ALA A 69 -11.52 9.51 -6.95
CA ALA A 69 -11.99 9.99 -8.24
C ALA A 69 -12.06 8.90 -9.32
N GLY A 70 -11.55 7.69 -9.03
CA GLY A 70 -11.62 6.54 -9.93
C GLY A 70 -10.42 6.37 -10.87
N GLY A 71 -9.41 7.25 -10.75
CA GLY A 71 -8.11 7.09 -11.43
C GLY A 71 -7.34 5.88 -10.90
N GLU A 72 -6.41 5.36 -11.70
CA GLU A 72 -5.57 4.24 -11.29
C GLU A 72 -4.45 4.71 -10.35
N VAL A 73 -4.10 3.86 -9.39
CA VAL A 73 -2.98 4.11 -8.48
C VAL A 73 -2.41 2.78 -8.03
N GLU A 74 -1.09 2.72 -7.94
CA GLU A 74 -0.38 1.57 -7.39
C GLU A 74 0.29 1.92 -6.07
N VAL A 75 0.21 0.99 -5.12
CA VAL A 75 0.76 1.15 -3.77
C VAL A 75 1.67 -0.01 -3.47
N ILE A 76 2.90 0.29 -3.04
CA ILE A 76 3.85 -0.72 -2.58
C ILE A 76 3.86 -0.70 -1.06
N THR A 77 3.60 -1.87 -0.47
CA THR A 77 3.46 -1.99 0.98
C THR A 77 4.08 -3.27 1.54
N LYS A 78 4.36 -3.29 2.84
CA LYS A 78 4.77 -4.49 3.60
C LYS A 78 4.13 -4.51 4.98
N ILE A 79 4.12 -5.67 5.62
CA ILE A 79 3.84 -5.78 7.05
C ILE A 79 5.19 -5.75 7.79
N SER A 80 5.36 -4.80 8.72
CA SER A 80 6.56 -4.70 9.55
C SER A 80 6.66 -5.87 10.54
N PRO A 81 7.84 -6.11 11.14
CA PRO A 81 7.97 -7.08 12.25
C PRO A 81 7.05 -6.78 13.44
N THR A 82 6.70 -5.50 13.66
CA THR A 82 5.75 -5.06 14.70
C THR A 82 4.28 -5.21 14.28
N GLY A 83 4.01 -5.75 13.09
CA GLY A 83 2.66 -6.00 12.58
C GLY A 83 1.93 -4.74 12.11
N LYS A 84 2.61 -3.60 11.92
CA LYS A 84 2.03 -2.42 11.26
C LYS A 84 2.13 -2.57 9.74
N LEU A 85 1.15 -2.03 9.03
CA LEU A 85 1.24 -1.89 7.58
C LEU A 85 2.14 -0.70 7.25
N VAL A 86 3.16 -0.90 6.43
CA VAL A 86 4.08 0.18 6.01
C VAL A 86 3.80 0.48 4.55
N ILE A 87 3.36 1.69 4.25
CA ILE A 87 3.23 2.21 2.89
C ILE A 87 4.61 2.73 2.50
N ILE A 88 5.24 2.10 1.50
CA ILE A 88 6.65 2.34 1.14
C ILE A 88 6.78 3.41 0.06
N THR A 89 5.93 3.35 -0.95
CA THR A 89 5.85 4.29 -2.06
C THR A 89 4.50 4.11 -2.77
N VAL A 90 4.11 5.12 -3.54
CA VAL A 90 2.89 5.16 -4.36
C VAL A 90 3.25 5.74 -5.73
N TYR A 91 2.50 5.41 -6.77
CA TYR A 91 2.60 6.11 -8.05
C TYR A 91 1.32 5.92 -8.87
N VAL A 92 1.10 6.85 -9.80
CA VAL A 92 0.07 6.74 -10.83
C VAL A 92 0.70 6.08 -12.07
N PRO A 93 0.16 4.96 -12.58
CA PRO A 93 0.68 4.29 -13.76
C PRO A 93 0.33 4.99 -15.09
#